data_AF-A0A179I3X5-F1
#
_entry.id   AF-A0A179I3X5-F1
#
_cell.length_a   1.000
_cell.length_b   1.000
_cell.length_c   1.000
_cell.angle_alpha   90.00
_cell.angle_beta   90.00
_cell.angle_gamma   90.00
#
_symmetry.space_group_name_H-M   'P 1'
#
loop_
_entity.id
_entity.type
_entity.pdbx_description
1 polymer ?
#
loop_
_entity_poly.entity_id
_entity_poly.type
_entity_poly.pdbx_seq_one_letter_code
_entity_poly.pdbx_strand_id
1 'polypeptide(L)'
;MPGNPATRGCDACRRQKKKVKSPTCQSHALLTEQHRSSPSNETTYSMSGFVSILEITDPRYDVFSMSHWLGDLPRRFGSNRALDTAMQGVIAAFPCLYSKTVTQRAVDAYEEALKYIRLSLRDARTNVDTGCMCALFLLHVIHDWIGKGHDADGIFDLGISYIPKSARRGTALNEFERAVRRTLSVCIVRINHAAWRLESIPA
;
A
#
# COMPACT_ATOMS: atom_id res chain seq x y z
N MET A 1 -40.40 17.79 27.37
CA MET A 1 -39.99 18.84 26.42
C MET A 1 -38.75 19.53 27.00
N PRO A 2 -37.54 19.37 26.42
CA PRO A 2 -36.35 20.02 26.94
C PRO A 2 -36.30 21.48 26.46
N GLY A 3 -36.16 22.39 27.43
CA GLY A 3 -36.18 23.84 27.25
C GLY A 3 -34.96 24.40 26.52
N ASN A 4 -35.22 25.49 25.79
CA ASN A 4 -34.27 26.25 24.99
C ASN A 4 -33.22 26.96 25.89
N PRO A 5 -31.91 26.88 25.63
CA PRO A 5 -30.93 27.58 26.44
C PRO A 5 -30.92 29.08 26.10
N ALA A 6 -31.30 29.90 27.06
CA ALA A 6 -31.18 31.35 26.98
C ALA A 6 -29.70 31.76 26.96
N THR A 7 -29.24 32.34 25.85
CA THR A 7 -27.87 32.84 25.70
C THR A 7 -27.70 34.12 26.53
N ARG A 8 -26.95 34.04 27.64
CA ARG A 8 -26.45 35.23 28.35
C ARG A 8 -25.30 35.82 27.53
N GLY A 9 -25.45 37.07 27.08
CA GLY A 9 -24.41 37.80 26.34
C GLY A 9 -23.15 38.02 27.18
N CYS A 10 -21.99 38.08 26.52
CA CYS A 10 -20.67 38.22 27.15
C CYS A 10 -20.44 39.61 27.77
N ASP A 11 -19.49 39.69 28.72
CA ASP A 11 -19.16 40.92 29.45
C ASP A 11 -18.66 42.06 28.54
N ALA A 12 -18.11 41.74 27.37
CA ALA A 12 -17.71 42.72 26.36
C ALA A 12 -18.91 43.48 25.77
N CYS A 13 -20.01 42.78 25.45
CA CYS A 13 -21.25 43.41 25.00
C CYS A 13 -21.93 44.20 26.13
N ARG A 14 -21.81 43.73 27.38
CA ARG A 14 -22.43 44.39 28.54
C ARG A 14 -21.78 45.73 28.89
N ARG A 15 -20.50 45.92 28.55
CA ARG A 15 -19.72 47.15 28.78
C ARG A 15 -19.99 48.25 27.73
N GLN A 16 -20.49 47.91 26.55
CA GLN A 16 -20.80 48.88 25.50
C GLN A 16 -22.22 49.47 25.66
N LYS A 17 -22.40 50.40 26.61
CA LYS A 17 -23.67 51.13 26.81
C LYS A 17 -23.86 52.37 25.91
N LYS A 18 -23.37 52.37 24.67
CA LYS A 18 -23.68 53.47 23.71
C LYS A 18 -23.96 52.92 22.32
N LYS A 19 -25.11 53.35 21.78
CA LYS A 19 -25.72 52.98 20.49
C LYS A 19 -24.69 52.86 19.36
N VAL A 20 -24.36 51.63 18.96
CA VAL A 20 -23.67 51.34 17.71
C VAL A 20 -24.42 50.20 17.02
N LYS A 21 -24.72 50.39 15.73
CA LYS A 21 -25.42 49.43 14.87
C LYS A 21 -24.54 48.17 14.74
N SER A 22 -25.07 47.04 15.24
CA SER A 22 -24.64 45.66 15.03
C SER A 22 -23.13 45.40 14.80
N PRO A 23 -22.38 44.98 15.84
CA PRO A 23 -21.21 44.13 15.63
C PRO A 23 -21.67 42.66 15.65
N THR A 24 -21.42 41.93 14.57
CA THR A 24 -21.59 40.47 14.52
C THR A 24 -20.63 39.84 15.53
N CYS A 25 -21.14 39.52 16.71
CA CYS A 25 -20.38 38.84 17.77
C CYS A 25 -20.36 37.35 17.41
N GLN A 26 -19.39 36.95 16.57
CA GLN A 26 -19.11 35.54 16.34
C GLN A 26 -18.60 34.95 17.65
N SER A 27 -19.37 34.02 18.19
CA SER A 27 -18.98 33.15 19.28
C SER A 27 -17.77 32.34 18.86
N HIS A 28 -16.56 32.79 19.23
CA HIS A 28 -15.42 31.88 19.34
C HIS A 28 -15.65 31.00 20.57
N ALA A 29 -16.50 29.99 20.40
CA ALA A 29 -16.38 28.79 21.21
C ALA A 29 -15.02 28.19 20.86
N LEU A 30 -14.14 28.13 21.87
CA LEU A 30 -12.88 27.40 21.85
C LEU A 30 -13.15 25.92 21.54
N LEU A 31 -13.29 25.61 20.26
CA LEU A 31 -12.89 24.32 19.74
C LEU A 31 -11.59 24.61 19.01
N THR A 32 -10.51 24.14 19.62
CA THR A 32 -9.21 23.94 19.00
C THR A 32 -9.38 23.04 17.79
N GLU A 33 -9.79 23.64 16.68
CA GLU A 33 -9.64 23.06 15.36
C GLU A 33 -8.17 23.23 15.01
N GLN A 34 -7.36 22.32 15.57
CA GLN A 34 -6.06 21.99 15.00
C GLN A 34 -6.35 21.53 13.57
N HIS A 35 -6.30 22.46 12.64
CA HIS A 35 -6.02 22.15 11.26
C HIS A 35 -4.63 21.51 11.24
N ARG A 36 -4.59 20.18 11.45
CA ARG A 36 -3.43 19.37 11.09
C ARG A 36 -3.30 19.54 9.58
N SER A 37 -2.47 20.47 9.16
CA SER A 37 -1.85 20.38 7.85
C SER A 37 -1.00 19.11 7.87
N SER A 38 -1.63 17.98 7.56
CA SER A 38 -0.94 16.73 7.29
C SER A 38 0.11 17.05 6.23
N PRO A 39 1.37 16.63 6.40
CA PRO A 39 2.41 16.91 5.42
C PRO A 39 2.01 16.30 4.07
N SER A 40 1.47 17.13 3.17
CA SER A 40 0.90 16.68 1.90
C SER A 40 1.99 16.66 0.83
N ASN A 41 2.98 15.78 1.00
CA ASN A 41 3.84 15.40 -0.11
C ASN A 41 3.29 14.12 -0.78
N GLU A 42 3.78 13.83 -1.97
CA GLU A 42 3.36 12.67 -2.77
C GLU A 42 3.50 11.35 -1.99
N THR A 43 4.56 11.23 -1.19
CA THR A 43 4.82 10.07 -0.33
C THR A 43 3.72 9.88 0.71
N THR A 44 3.28 10.94 1.40
CA THR A 44 2.20 10.85 2.39
C THR A 44 0.87 10.46 1.74
N TYR A 45 0.56 11.01 0.56
CA TYR A 45 -0.66 10.65 -0.17
C TYR A 45 -0.67 9.17 -0.53
N SER A 46 0.47 8.68 -1.03
CA SER A 46 0.64 7.30 -1.47
C SER A 46 0.62 6.31 -0.29
N MET A 47 1.29 6.66 0.80
CA MET A 47 1.24 5.89 2.03
C MET A 47 -0.19 5.81 2.55
N SER A 48 -0.93 6.92 2.57
CA SER A 48 -2.34 6.95 2.97
C SER A 48 -3.22 6.08 2.07
N GLY A 49 -3.00 6.11 0.75
CA GLY A 49 -3.71 5.26 -0.21
C GLY A 49 -3.43 3.77 0.03
N PHE A 50 -2.19 3.40 0.28
CA PHE A 50 -1.81 2.02 0.59
C PHE A 50 -2.42 1.54 1.92
N VAL A 51 -2.36 2.38 2.97
CA VAL A 51 -2.99 2.08 4.27
C VAL A 51 -4.49 1.89 4.12
N SER A 52 -5.16 2.70 3.31
CA SER A 52 -6.61 2.55 3.05
C SER A 52 -6.96 1.19 2.45
N ILE A 53 -6.08 0.61 1.62
CA ILE A 53 -6.26 -0.74 1.05
C ILE A 53 -6.04 -1.81 2.12
N LEU A 54 -5.05 -1.61 3.00
CA LEU A 54 -4.78 -2.52 4.11
C LEU A 54 -5.95 -2.58 5.11
N GLU A 55 -6.71 -1.49 5.30
CA GLU A 55 -7.85 -1.45 6.22
C GLU A 55 -9.12 -2.17 5.70
N ILE A 56 -9.08 -2.72 4.49
CA ILE A 56 -10.22 -3.42 3.89
C ILE A 56 -10.42 -4.77 4.58
N THR A 57 -11.62 -4.95 5.15
CA THR A 57 -11.99 -6.15 5.92
C THR A 57 -12.92 -7.10 5.16
N ASP A 58 -13.41 -6.72 3.98
CA ASP A 58 -14.21 -7.62 3.15
C ASP A 58 -13.34 -8.81 2.70
N PRO A 59 -13.65 -10.06 3.09
CA PRO A 59 -12.81 -11.21 2.80
C PRO A 59 -12.52 -11.45 1.32
N ARG A 60 -13.35 -10.89 0.42
CA ARG A 60 -13.15 -10.99 -1.03
C ARG A 60 -12.01 -10.11 -1.55
N TYR A 61 -11.66 -9.06 -0.80
CA TYR A 61 -10.71 -8.03 -1.17
C TYR A 61 -9.61 -7.82 -0.13
N ASP A 62 -9.64 -8.59 0.97
CA ASP A 62 -8.68 -8.54 2.04
C ASP A 62 -7.30 -9.03 1.57
N VAL A 63 -6.38 -8.07 1.37
CA VAL A 63 -5.00 -8.32 0.96
C VAL A 63 -4.18 -8.91 2.12
N PHE A 64 -4.56 -8.69 3.38
CA PHE A 64 -3.89 -9.28 4.56
C PHE A 64 -4.10 -10.78 4.66
N SER A 65 -5.15 -11.33 4.06
CA SER A 65 -5.36 -12.78 3.98
C SER A 65 -4.15 -13.52 3.39
N MET A 66 -3.34 -12.84 2.56
CA MET A 66 -2.15 -13.42 1.96
C MET A 66 -0.94 -13.36 2.89
N SER A 67 -0.79 -12.31 3.70
CA SER A 67 0.23 -12.25 4.74
C SER A 67 0.08 -11.09 5.74
N HIS A 68 0.34 -11.39 7.02
CA HIS A 68 0.31 -10.43 8.13
C HIS A 68 1.40 -9.35 8.06
N TRP A 69 2.56 -9.63 7.45
CA TRP A 69 3.69 -8.68 7.41
C TRP A 69 3.42 -7.45 6.52
N LEU A 70 2.35 -7.45 5.72
CA LEU A 70 1.97 -6.30 4.89
C LEU A 70 1.71 -5.03 5.71
N GLY A 71 1.33 -5.17 6.99
CA GLY A 71 1.11 -4.06 7.91
C GLY A 71 2.38 -3.30 8.28
N ASP A 72 3.56 -3.89 8.06
CA ASP A 72 4.85 -3.24 8.29
C ASP A 72 5.34 -2.43 7.08
N LEU A 73 4.73 -2.61 5.90
CA LEU A 73 5.15 -1.95 4.66
C LEU A 73 4.99 -0.44 4.66
N PRO A 74 3.93 0.18 5.22
CA PRO A 74 3.80 1.63 5.25
C PRO A 74 5.02 2.33 5.89
N ARG A 75 5.65 1.70 6.90
CA ARG A 75 6.84 2.25 7.56
C ARG A 75 8.12 2.17 6.71
N ARG A 76 8.08 1.45 5.59
CA ARG A 76 9.20 1.21 4.68
C ARG A 76 9.11 2.07 3.41
N PHE A 77 8.08 2.91 3.26
CA PHE A 77 7.99 3.86 2.15
C PHE A 77 9.24 4.74 2.07
N GLY A 78 9.76 4.94 0.87
CA GLY A 78 10.96 5.73 0.59
C GLY A 78 12.28 5.00 0.82
N SER A 79 12.27 3.77 1.35
CA SER A 79 13.51 3.02 1.64
C SER A 79 14.07 2.27 0.44
N ASN A 80 13.21 1.87 -0.50
CA ASN A 80 13.57 1.08 -1.66
C ASN A 80 12.66 1.43 -2.84
N ARG A 81 13.26 1.89 -3.94
CA ARG A 81 12.51 2.36 -5.11
C ARG A 81 11.63 1.28 -5.74
N ALA A 82 12.08 0.01 -5.75
CA ALA A 82 11.28 -1.10 -6.26
C ALA A 82 10.07 -1.38 -5.36
N LEU A 83 10.24 -1.25 -4.03
CA LEU A 83 9.13 -1.39 -3.08
C LEU A 83 8.13 -0.24 -3.23
N ASP A 84 8.62 0.98 -3.36
CA ASP A 84 7.77 2.17 -3.51
C ASP A 84 6.90 2.09 -4.76
N THR A 85 7.48 1.77 -5.91
CA THR A 85 6.72 1.64 -7.17
C THR A 85 5.78 0.45 -7.13
N ALA A 86 6.13 -0.65 -6.45
CA ALA A 86 5.20 -1.77 -6.26
C ALA A 86 4.02 -1.40 -5.34
N MET A 87 4.23 -0.62 -4.28
CA MET A 87 3.12 -0.11 -3.45
C MET A 87 2.20 0.82 -4.26
N GLN A 88 2.76 1.67 -5.12
CA GLN A 88 1.95 2.47 -6.06
C GLN A 88 1.16 1.61 -7.04
N GLY A 89 1.78 0.54 -7.55
CA GLY A 89 1.13 -0.43 -8.41
C GLY A 89 -0.08 -1.06 -7.75
N VAL A 90 0.01 -1.41 -6.46
CA VAL A 90 -1.13 -1.91 -5.68
C VAL A 90 -2.24 -0.87 -5.62
N ILE A 91 -1.91 0.39 -5.32
CA ILE A 91 -2.90 1.49 -5.27
C ILE A 91 -3.60 1.68 -6.63
N ALA A 92 -2.84 1.63 -7.72
CA ALA A 92 -3.34 1.79 -9.08
C ALA A 92 -4.17 0.59 -9.57
N ALA A 93 -3.79 -0.62 -9.19
CA ALA A 93 -4.41 -1.86 -9.65
C ALA A 93 -5.61 -2.30 -8.80
N PHE A 94 -5.66 -1.93 -7.51
CA PHE A 94 -6.75 -2.31 -6.62
C PHE A 94 -8.14 -2.00 -7.20
N PRO A 95 -8.37 -0.85 -7.87
CA PRO A 95 -9.64 -0.60 -8.53
C PRO A 95 -10.08 -1.60 -9.60
N CYS A 96 -9.11 -2.26 -10.25
CA CYS A 96 -9.37 -3.26 -11.27
C CYS A 96 -9.99 -4.53 -10.67
N LEU A 97 -9.67 -4.83 -9.40
CA LEU A 97 -10.17 -6.02 -8.69
C LEU A 97 -11.70 -6.01 -8.55
N TYR A 98 -12.29 -4.86 -8.22
CA TYR A 98 -13.74 -4.70 -8.10
C TYR A 98 -14.42 -4.41 -9.44
N SER A 99 -13.82 -3.55 -10.28
CA SER A 99 -14.43 -3.10 -11.53
C SER A 99 -14.34 -4.14 -12.64
N LYS A 100 -13.52 -5.17 -12.46
CA LYS A 100 -13.19 -6.21 -13.47
C LYS A 100 -12.70 -5.63 -14.80
N THR A 101 -12.23 -4.39 -14.77
CA THR A 101 -11.76 -3.64 -15.93
C THR A 101 -10.34 -3.19 -15.67
N VAL A 102 -9.42 -3.62 -16.54
CA VAL A 102 -8.02 -3.20 -16.48
C VAL A 102 -7.91 -1.77 -16.99
N THR A 103 -7.21 -0.92 -16.25
CA THR A 103 -6.97 0.48 -16.64
C THR A 103 -5.53 0.66 -17.12
N GLN A 104 -5.30 1.61 -18.03
CA GLN A 104 -3.95 1.95 -18.49
C GLN A 104 -3.03 2.32 -17.31
N ARG A 105 -3.56 3.09 -16.35
CA ARG A 105 -2.84 3.46 -15.12
C ARG A 105 -2.33 2.25 -14.34
N ALA A 106 -3.12 1.18 -14.26
CA ALA A 106 -2.71 -0.05 -13.57
C ALA A 106 -1.61 -0.79 -14.33
N VAL A 107 -1.69 -0.81 -15.67
CA VAL A 107 -0.65 -1.40 -16.54
C VAL A 107 0.67 -0.62 -16.42
N ASP A 108 0.62 0.71 -16.54
CA ASP A 108 1.81 1.56 -16.44
C ASP A 108 2.53 1.38 -15.09
N ALA A 109 1.76 1.33 -14.00
CA ALA A 109 2.31 1.13 -12.66
C ALA A 109 2.89 -0.28 -12.47
N TYR A 110 2.26 -1.31 -13.07
CA TYR A 110 2.80 -2.67 -13.09
C TYR A 110 4.13 -2.72 -13.84
N GLU A 111 4.21 -2.13 -15.04
CA GLU A 111 5.44 -2.08 -15.84
C GLU A 111 6.56 -1.30 -15.14
N GLU A 112 6.24 -0.21 -14.46
CA GLU A 112 7.20 0.56 -13.69
C GLU A 112 7.75 -0.24 -12.50
N ALA A 113 6.88 -0.91 -11.74
CA ALA A 113 7.30 -1.82 -10.67
C ALA A 113 8.20 -2.94 -11.20
N LEU A 114 7.78 -3.57 -12.30
CA LEU A 114 8.52 -4.62 -13.01
C LEU A 114 9.92 -4.15 -13.42
N LYS A 115 10.05 -2.93 -13.94
CA LYS A 115 11.32 -2.31 -14.33
C LYS A 115 12.29 -2.19 -13.15
N TYR A 116 11.86 -1.62 -12.02
CA TYR A 116 12.76 -1.43 -10.86
C TYR A 116 13.10 -2.73 -10.15
N ILE A 117 12.20 -3.71 -10.15
CA ILE A 117 12.49 -5.05 -9.66
C ILE A 117 13.58 -5.69 -10.54
N ARG A 118 13.45 -5.64 -11.87
CA ARG A 118 14.47 -6.17 -12.80
C ARG A 118 15.83 -5.50 -12.61
N LEU A 119 15.87 -4.18 -12.40
CA LEU A 119 17.11 -3.46 -12.07
C LEU A 119 17.72 -3.97 -10.75
N SER A 120 16.90 -4.07 -9.69
CA SER A 120 17.32 -4.56 -8.39
C SER A 120 17.88 -5.98 -8.44
N LEU A 121 17.27 -6.86 -9.25
CA LEU A 121 17.73 -8.24 -9.45
C LEU A 121 19.01 -8.33 -10.28
N ARG A 122 19.22 -7.43 -11.26
CA ARG A 122 20.46 -7.38 -12.06
C ARG A 122 21.65 -6.95 -11.21
N ASP A 123 21.45 -5.97 -10.33
CA ASP A 123 22.50 -5.46 -9.45
C ASP A 123 22.80 -6.41 -8.27
N ALA A 124 21.89 -7.36 -8.00
CA ALA A 124 22.01 -8.35 -6.95
C ALA A 124 23.08 -9.43 -7.29
N ARG A 125 24.36 -9.11 -7.09
CA ARG A 125 25.48 -10.06 -7.33
C ARG A 125 25.39 -11.34 -6.49
N THR A 126 24.91 -11.24 -5.25
CA THR A 126 24.79 -12.38 -4.32
C THR A 126 23.59 -12.32 -3.40
N ASN A 127 22.95 -11.16 -3.21
CA ASN A 127 21.84 -11.01 -2.28
C ASN A 127 20.79 -10.03 -2.81
N VAL A 128 19.52 -10.41 -2.71
CA VAL A 128 18.37 -9.58 -3.03
C VAL A 128 17.91 -8.92 -1.74
N ASP A 129 17.81 -7.60 -1.77
CA ASP A 129 17.33 -6.81 -0.65
C ASP A 129 15.89 -7.18 -0.24
N THR A 130 15.58 -7.10 1.04
CA THR A 130 14.25 -7.40 1.58
C THR A 130 13.17 -6.50 0.98
N GLY A 131 13.49 -5.24 0.67
CA GLY A 131 12.57 -4.34 -0.04
C GLY A 131 12.24 -4.85 -1.44
N CYS A 132 13.23 -5.37 -2.16
CA CYS A 132 13.01 -6.01 -3.46
C CYS A 132 12.19 -7.30 -3.35
N MET A 133 12.39 -8.11 -2.29
CA MET A 133 11.54 -9.27 -2.02
C MET A 133 10.08 -8.86 -1.76
N CYS A 134 9.85 -7.82 -0.96
CA CYS A 134 8.51 -7.27 -0.74
C CYS A 134 7.89 -6.78 -2.06
N ALA A 135 8.67 -6.08 -2.89
CA ALA A 135 8.24 -5.62 -4.20
C ALA A 135 7.83 -6.78 -5.13
N LEU A 136 8.59 -7.87 -5.15
CA LEU A 136 8.24 -9.09 -5.89
C LEU A 136 6.90 -9.67 -5.45
N PHE A 137 6.63 -9.71 -4.14
CA PHE A 137 5.34 -10.17 -3.63
C PHE A 137 4.20 -9.25 -4.07
N LEU A 138 4.36 -7.93 -3.96
CA LEU A 138 3.32 -6.99 -4.40
C LEU A 138 3.10 -7.03 -5.91
N LEU A 139 4.16 -7.24 -6.70
CA LEU A 139 4.04 -7.44 -8.15
C LEU A 139 3.18 -8.66 -8.49
N HIS A 140 3.27 -9.74 -7.70
CA HIS A 140 2.40 -10.91 -7.84
C HIS A 140 0.93 -10.56 -7.62
N VAL A 141 0.66 -9.81 -6.55
CA VAL A 141 -0.69 -9.36 -6.21
C VAL A 141 -1.27 -8.50 -7.33
N ILE A 142 -0.50 -7.54 -7.85
CA ILE A 142 -0.92 -6.67 -8.96
C ILE A 142 -1.21 -7.51 -10.21
N HIS A 143 -0.33 -8.45 -10.54
CA HIS A 143 -0.50 -9.32 -11.70
C HIS A 143 -1.80 -10.14 -11.62
N ASP A 144 -2.10 -10.71 -10.46
CA ASP A 144 -3.33 -11.49 -10.23
C ASP A 144 -4.60 -10.63 -10.42
N TRP A 145 -4.56 -9.36 -10.02
CA TRP A 145 -5.69 -8.43 -10.16
C TRP A 145 -5.90 -7.92 -11.59
N ILE A 146 -4.83 -7.78 -12.38
CA ILE A 146 -4.88 -7.30 -13.76
C ILE A 146 -5.18 -8.45 -14.74
N GLY A 147 -4.82 -9.69 -14.42
CA GLY A 147 -5.16 -10.88 -15.20
C GLY A 147 -4.25 -11.17 -16.40
N LYS A 148 -4.30 -12.44 -16.86
CA LYS A 148 -3.46 -13.08 -17.88
C LYS A 148 -3.42 -12.35 -19.23
N GLY A 149 -2.50 -11.40 -19.37
CA GLY A 149 -2.28 -10.73 -20.65
C GLY A 149 -0.88 -10.17 -20.86
N HIS A 150 0.05 -10.38 -19.93
CA HIS A 150 1.43 -9.92 -20.05
C HIS A 150 2.39 -10.94 -19.45
N ASP A 151 3.53 -11.13 -20.13
CA ASP A 151 4.63 -12.07 -19.88
C ASP A 151 5.27 -11.95 -18.47
N ALA A 152 4.51 -12.23 -17.42
CA ALA A 152 4.97 -12.20 -16.04
C ALA A 152 5.56 -13.55 -15.58
N ASP A 153 5.30 -14.63 -16.32
CA ASP A 153 5.69 -15.99 -15.95
C ASP A 153 7.21 -16.09 -15.67
N GLY A 154 8.02 -15.37 -16.45
CA GLY A 154 9.48 -15.38 -16.27
C GLY A 154 10.03 -14.60 -15.06
N ILE A 155 9.29 -13.66 -14.44
CA ILE A 155 9.87 -12.88 -13.33
C ILE A 155 9.76 -13.58 -11.98
N PHE A 156 8.73 -14.39 -11.76
CA PHE A 156 8.67 -15.23 -10.58
C PHE A 156 9.76 -16.29 -10.63
N ASP A 157 9.99 -16.91 -11.80
CA ASP A 157 11.17 -17.76 -12.07
C ASP A 157 12.50 -17.04 -11.81
N LEU A 158 12.62 -15.78 -12.23
CA LEU A 158 13.81 -14.99 -11.94
C LEU A 158 13.97 -14.78 -10.43
N GLY A 159 12.93 -14.34 -9.72
CA GLY A 159 12.92 -14.18 -8.27
C GLY A 159 13.27 -15.47 -7.52
N ILE A 160 12.77 -16.61 -7.98
CA ILE A 160 13.07 -17.96 -7.47
C ILE A 160 14.57 -18.25 -7.52
N SER A 161 15.26 -17.90 -8.61
CA SER A 161 16.70 -18.17 -8.74
C SER A 161 17.57 -17.37 -7.75
N TYR A 162 17.06 -16.27 -7.22
CA TYR A 162 17.80 -15.36 -6.34
C TYR A 162 17.49 -15.52 -4.84
N ILE A 163 16.33 -16.06 -4.45
CA ILE A 163 15.97 -16.31 -3.03
C ILE A 163 16.94 -17.30 -2.33
N PRO A 164 17.40 -18.39 -2.98
CA PRO A 164 18.41 -19.27 -2.39
C PRO A 164 19.79 -18.61 -2.27
N LYS A 165 20.17 -17.76 -3.25
CA LYS A 165 21.48 -17.09 -3.29
C LYS A 165 21.62 -16.01 -2.22
N SER A 166 20.51 -15.35 -1.87
CA SER A 166 20.45 -14.28 -0.85
C SER A 166 20.68 -14.73 0.58
N ALA A 167 20.68 -16.04 0.87
CA ALA A 167 21.07 -16.53 2.18
C ALA A 167 22.61 -16.52 2.31
N ARG A 168 23.19 -15.45 2.87
CA ARG A 168 24.54 -15.57 3.43
C ARG A 168 24.51 -16.70 4.47
N ARG A 169 25.38 -17.71 4.33
CA ARG A 169 25.65 -18.64 5.43
C ARG A 169 26.11 -17.80 6.64
N GLY A 170 25.25 -17.65 7.64
CA GLY A 170 25.61 -17.04 8.94
C GLY A 170 24.91 -15.74 9.36
N THR A 171 24.13 -15.06 8.51
CA THR A 171 23.31 -13.92 8.99
C THR A 171 21.95 -14.39 9.48
N ALA A 172 21.66 -14.17 10.76
CA ALA A 172 20.35 -14.44 11.34
C ALA A 172 19.33 -13.45 10.76
N LEU A 173 18.36 -13.95 10.00
CA LEU A 173 17.24 -13.14 9.50
C LEU A 173 16.37 -12.68 10.67
N ASN A 174 15.87 -11.45 10.61
CA ASN A 174 14.82 -11.00 11.54
C ASN A 174 13.47 -11.67 11.20
N GLU A 175 12.48 -11.52 12.08
CA GLU A 175 11.19 -12.21 11.88
C GLU A 175 10.43 -11.73 10.65
N PHE A 176 10.50 -10.43 10.35
CA PHE A 176 9.91 -9.86 9.15
C PHE A 176 10.52 -10.47 7.87
N GLU A 177 11.84 -10.52 7.76
CA GLU A 177 12.55 -11.13 6.63
C GLU A 177 12.21 -12.60 6.46
N ARG A 178 12.11 -13.32 7.58
CA ARG A 178 11.71 -14.74 7.58
C ARG A 178 10.27 -14.91 7.10
N ALA A 179 9.35 -14.04 7.53
CA ALA A 179 7.95 -14.06 7.11
C ALA A 179 7.79 -13.74 5.62
N VAL A 180 8.48 -12.70 5.12
CA VAL A 180 8.52 -12.34 3.70
C VAL A 180 9.02 -13.52 2.85
N ARG A 181 10.17 -14.09 3.23
CA ARG A 181 10.77 -15.20 2.48
C ARG A 181 9.87 -16.44 2.45
N ARG A 182 9.24 -16.80 3.58
CA ARG A 182 8.26 -17.90 3.64
C ARG A 182 7.08 -17.67 2.72
N THR A 183 6.50 -16.46 2.77
CA THR A 183 5.33 -16.09 1.95
C THR A 183 5.66 -16.21 0.46
N LEU A 184 6.78 -15.62 0.04
CA LEU A 184 7.25 -15.72 -1.35
C LEU A 184 7.48 -17.16 -1.79
N SER A 185 8.12 -17.99 -0.96
CA SER A 185 8.33 -19.41 -1.28
C SER A 185 7.00 -20.16 -1.51
N VAL A 186 5.96 -19.84 -0.74
CA VAL A 186 4.62 -20.44 -0.95
C VAL A 186 3.99 -19.94 -2.25
N CYS A 187 4.03 -18.64 -2.55
CA CYS A 187 3.51 -18.08 -3.81
C CYS A 187 4.18 -18.73 -5.02
N ILE A 188 5.50 -18.87 -4.97
CA ILE A 188 6.34 -19.53 -5.97
C ILE A 188 5.89 -20.97 -6.24
N VAL A 189 5.72 -21.78 -5.19
CA VAL A 189 5.33 -23.18 -5.34
C VAL A 189 3.92 -23.30 -5.93
N ARG A 190 3.01 -22.39 -5.54
CA ARG A 190 1.65 -22.37 -6.09
C ARG A 190 1.62 -22.00 -7.58
N ILE A 191 2.43 -21.02 -8.01
CA ILE A 191 2.55 -20.64 -9.42
C ILE A 191 3.09 -21.82 -10.24
N ASN A 192 4.18 -22.44 -9.80
CA ASN A 192 4.78 -23.59 -10.51
C ASN A 192 3.84 -24.80 -10.57
N HIS A 193 3.08 -25.07 -9.50
CA HIS A 193 2.09 -26.15 -9.51
C HIS A 193 0.91 -25.82 -10.43
N ALA A 194 0.48 -24.56 -10.51
CA ALA A 194 -0.60 -24.15 -11.41
C ALA A 194 -0.18 -24.27 -12.88
N ALA A 195 1.06 -23.88 -13.21
CA ALA A 195 1.65 -24.05 -14.54
C ALA A 195 1.73 -25.54 -14.94
N TRP A 196 2.29 -26.38 -14.07
CA TRP A 196 2.35 -27.84 -14.28
C TRP A 196 0.98 -28.48 -14.52
N ARG A 197 -0.06 -28.03 -13.80
CA ARG A 197 -1.42 -28.58 -13.90
C ARG A 197 -2.12 -28.18 -15.21
N LEU A 198 -1.76 -27.05 -15.82
CA LEU A 198 -2.29 -26.63 -17.12
C LEU A 198 -1.61 -27.36 -18.28
N GLU A 199 -0.32 -27.67 -18.17
CA GLU A 199 0.44 -28.41 -19.19
C GLU A 199 0.15 -29.92 -19.22
N SER A 200 -0.44 -30.47 -18.16
CA SER A 200 -0.73 -31.90 -18.01
C SER A 200 -2.18 -32.30 -18.30
N ILE A 201 -3.00 -31.40 -18.85
CA ILE A 201 -4.34 -31.71 -19.36
C ILE A 201 -4.19 -32.12 -20.84
N PRO A 202 -4.36 -33.41 -21.21
CA PRO A 202 -4.39 -33.80 -22.61
C PRO A 202 -5.61 -33.18 -23.30
N ALA A 203 -5.40 -32.74 -24.55
CA ALA A 203 -6.41 -32.11 -25.41
C ALA A 203 -7.61 -33.03 -25.72
#